data_AF-A0A3M8SRC5-F1
#
_entry.id   AF-A0A3M8SRC5-F1
#
_cell.length_a   1.000
_cell.length_b   1.000
_cell.length_c   1.000
_cell.angle_alpha   90.00
_cell.angle_beta   90.00
_cell.angle_gamma   90.00
#
_symmetry.space_group_name_H-M   'P 1'
#
loop_
_entity.id
_entity.type
_entity.pdbx_description
1 polymer ?
#
loop_
_entity_poly.entity_id
_entity_poly.type
_entity_poly.pdbx_seq_one_letter_code
_entity_poly.pdbx_strand_id
1 'polypeptide(L)'
;MTETVLLDINPILLERVRRIAATREWGLQHTLLYLLEQGIYSCERGKSGRFDDSDADALQAAIAALEGIPSSPGFSLIGKVEAPAQVVPEKLPGYDGPEFPDFPEIPKG
;
A
#
# COMPACT_ATOMS: atom_id res chain seq x y z
N MET A 1 -36.48 6.97 0.38
CA MET A 1 -37.41 5.83 0.53
C MET A 1 -36.57 4.60 0.84
N THR A 2 -36.70 4.01 2.02
CA THR A 2 -36.00 2.76 2.35
C THR A 2 -36.95 1.60 2.08
N GLU A 3 -36.85 1.01 0.88
CA GLU A 3 -37.42 -0.32 0.65
C GLU A 3 -36.70 -1.30 1.56
N THR A 4 -37.44 -1.94 2.47
CA THR A 4 -36.89 -2.96 3.36
C THR A 4 -37.12 -4.31 2.67
N VAL A 5 -36.08 -4.83 2.01
CA VAL A 5 -36.15 -6.15 1.40
C VAL A 5 -36.00 -7.20 2.50
N LEU A 6 -37.00 -8.09 2.62
CA LEU A 6 -36.87 -9.27 3.46
C LEU A 6 -35.91 -10.25 2.77
N LEU A 7 -34.72 -10.39 3.34
CA LEU A 7 -33.70 -11.29 2.83
C LEU A 7 -33.91 -12.69 3.43
N ASP A 8 -34.55 -13.58 2.67
CA ASP A 8 -34.53 -15.01 2.97
C ASP A 8 -33.14 -15.58 2.62
N ILE A 9 -32.22 -15.48 3.59
CA ILE A 9 -30.84 -15.91 3.42
C ILE A 9 -30.74 -17.38 3.76
N ASN A 10 -30.21 -18.16 2.82
CA ASN A 10 -29.84 -19.55 3.04
C ASN A 10 -29.00 -19.69 4.34
N PRO A 11 -29.33 -20.65 5.22
CA PRO A 11 -28.68 -20.78 6.54
C PRO A 11 -27.16 -20.96 6.47
N ILE A 12 -26.64 -21.62 5.42
CA ILE A 12 -25.19 -21.78 5.21
C ILE A 12 -24.54 -20.43 4.91
N LEU A 13 -25.19 -19.60 4.09
CA LEU A 13 -24.70 -18.26 3.77
C LEU A 13 -24.72 -17.37 5.01
N LEU A 14 -25.80 -17.43 5.79
CA LEU A 14 -25.93 -16.69 7.04
C LEU A 14 -24.80 -17.05 8.02
N GLU A 15 -24.45 -18.32 8.12
CA GLU A 15 -23.33 -18.76 8.98
C GLU A 15 -21.97 -18.25 8.49
N ARG A 16 -21.78 -18.14 7.17
CA ARG A 16 -20.58 -17.49 6.61
C ARG A 16 -20.53 -16.00 6.95
N VAL A 17 -21.66 -15.30 6.83
CA VAL A 17 -21.77 -13.88 7.22
C VAL A 17 -21.45 -13.70 8.69
N ARG A 18 -22.01 -14.55 9.58
CA ARG A 18 -21.71 -14.51 11.03
C ARG A 18 -20.24 -14.69 11.33
N ARG A 19 -19.56 -15.64 10.66
CA ARG A 19 -18.12 -15.82 10.83
C ARG A 19 -17.33 -14.58 10.43
N ILE A 20 -17.66 -13.95 9.31
CA ILE A 20 -17.00 -12.71 8.87
C ILE A 20 -17.24 -11.59 9.88
N ALA A 21 -18.48 -11.44 10.35
CA ALA A 21 -18.87 -10.46 11.36
C ALA A 21 -18.05 -10.65 12.64
N ALA A 22 -17.94 -11.89 13.14
CA ALA A 22 -17.15 -12.21 14.34
C ALA A 22 -15.66 -11.92 14.14
N THR A 23 -15.06 -12.33 13.01
CA THR A 23 -13.64 -12.08 12.73
C THR A 23 -13.28 -10.61 12.65
N ARG A 24 -14.24 -9.76 12.25
CA ARG A 24 -14.03 -8.30 12.08
C ARG A 24 -14.63 -7.46 13.20
N GLU A 25 -15.22 -8.10 14.20
CA GLU A 25 -15.95 -7.42 15.29
C GLU A 25 -17.06 -6.49 14.77
N TRP A 26 -17.72 -6.89 13.68
CA TRP A 26 -18.77 -6.12 13.04
C TRP A 26 -20.16 -6.63 13.44
N GLY A 27 -21.14 -5.71 13.42
CA GLY A 27 -22.54 -6.08 13.54
C GLY A 27 -23.04 -6.83 12.29
N LEU A 28 -24.04 -7.70 12.47
CA LEU A 28 -24.58 -8.53 11.38
C LEU A 28 -25.14 -7.68 10.23
N GLN A 29 -25.88 -6.62 10.55
CA GLN A 29 -26.46 -5.73 9.55
C GLN A 29 -25.40 -4.97 8.75
N HIS A 30 -24.38 -4.44 9.42
CA HIS A 30 -23.25 -3.78 8.76
C HIS A 30 -22.49 -4.75 7.84
N THR A 31 -22.26 -5.97 8.32
CA THR A 31 -21.58 -7.02 7.56
C THR A 31 -22.36 -7.39 6.30
N LEU A 32 -23.69 -7.53 6.41
CA LEU A 32 -24.55 -7.82 5.24
C LEU A 32 -24.50 -6.69 4.22
N LEU A 33 -24.63 -5.43 4.66
CA LEU A 33 -24.58 -4.28 3.77
C LEU A 33 -23.23 -4.23 3.04
N TYR A 34 -22.13 -4.33 3.78
CA TYR A 34 -20.79 -4.32 3.22
C TYR A 34 -20.58 -5.46 2.20
N LEU A 35 -20.99 -6.68 2.53
CA LEU A 35 -20.85 -7.82 1.63
C LEU A 35 -21.71 -7.70 0.37
N LEU A 36 -22.91 -7.10 0.47
CA LEU A 36 -23.75 -6.80 -0.69
C LEU A 36 -23.09 -5.76 -1.59
N GLU A 37 -22.57 -4.66 -1.03
CA GLU A 37 -21.83 -3.65 -1.78
C GLU A 37 -20.63 -4.24 -2.52
N GLN A 38 -19.80 -5.03 -1.82
CA GLN A 38 -18.65 -5.70 -2.44
C GLN A 38 -19.07 -6.72 -3.50
N GLY A 39 -20.16 -7.45 -3.26
CA GLY A 39 -20.72 -8.41 -4.22
C GLY A 39 -21.21 -7.74 -5.50
N ILE A 40 -21.96 -6.63 -5.38
CA ILE A 40 -22.42 -5.81 -6.51
C ILE A 40 -21.21 -5.29 -7.27
N TYR A 41 -20.25 -4.68 -6.57
CA TYR A 41 -19.03 -4.19 -7.20
C TYR A 41 -18.27 -5.27 -7.96
N SER A 42 -18.17 -6.49 -7.41
CA SER A 42 -17.56 -7.63 -8.08
C SER A 42 -18.32 -8.09 -9.32
N CYS A 43 -19.65 -7.96 -9.34
CA CYS A 43 -20.47 -8.31 -10.50
C CYS A 43 -20.35 -7.25 -11.61
N GLU A 44 -20.31 -5.98 -11.24
CA GLU A 44 -20.21 -4.84 -12.17
C GLU A 44 -18.82 -4.68 -12.77
N ARG A 45 -17.76 -4.98 -12.00
CA ARG A 45 -16.36 -5.01 -12.47
C ARG A 45 -16.03 -6.16 -13.43
N GLY A 46 -17.04 -6.77 -14.05
CA GLY A 46 -16.95 -8.02 -14.82
C GLY A 46 -15.61 -8.21 -15.53
N LYS A 47 -14.83 -9.23 -15.11
CA LYS A 47 -13.53 -9.67 -15.66
C LYS A 47 -12.46 -8.60 -15.92
N SER A 48 -12.67 -7.31 -15.60
CA SER A 48 -11.80 -6.20 -15.98
C SER A 48 -10.51 -6.09 -15.14
N GLY A 49 -10.17 -7.15 -14.40
CA GLY A 49 -8.98 -7.23 -13.54
C GLY A 49 -8.35 -8.62 -13.54
N ARG A 50 -8.68 -9.47 -14.51
CA ARG A 50 -7.89 -10.67 -14.80
C ARG A 50 -6.89 -10.28 -15.89
N PHE A 51 -5.63 -10.65 -15.71
CA PHE A 51 -4.64 -10.64 -16.79
C PHE A 51 -5.29 -11.27 -18.01
N ASP A 52 -5.43 -10.49 -19.07
CA ASP A 52 -5.80 -11.03 -20.37
C ASP A 52 -4.55 -11.53 -21.09
N ASP A 53 -4.75 -12.12 -22.27
CA ASP A 53 -3.64 -12.67 -23.04
C ASP A 53 -2.63 -11.58 -23.42
N SER A 54 -3.05 -10.31 -23.57
CA SER A 54 -2.16 -9.20 -23.88
C SER A 54 -1.29 -8.80 -22.67
N ASP A 55 -1.86 -8.83 -21.47
CA ASP A 55 -1.12 -8.57 -20.25
C ASP A 55 -0.11 -9.71 -19.97
N ALA A 56 -0.48 -10.96 -20.27
CA ALA A 56 0.40 -12.11 -20.17
C ALA A 56 1.60 -12.00 -21.14
N ASP A 57 1.34 -11.64 -22.39
CA ASP A 57 2.38 -11.41 -23.41
C ASP A 57 3.31 -10.26 -23.00
N ALA A 58 2.77 -9.16 -22.47
CA ALA A 58 3.55 -8.04 -21.98
C ALA A 58 4.46 -8.42 -20.80
N LEU A 59 3.96 -9.21 -19.85
CA LEU A 59 4.74 -9.74 -18.74
C LEU A 59 5.86 -10.66 -19.22
N GLN A 60 5.57 -11.53 -20.18
CA GLN A 60 6.55 -12.46 -20.73
C GLN A 60 7.66 -11.74 -21.49
N ALA A 61 7.33 -10.70 -22.24
CA ALA A 61 8.30 -9.82 -22.88
C ALA A 61 9.19 -9.09 -21.86
N ALA A 62 8.61 -8.60 -20.77
CA ALA A 62 9.36 -7.93 -19.70
C ALA A 62 10.34 -8.90 -19.00
N ILE A 63 9.93 -10.13 -18.71
CA ILE A 63 10.80 -11.15 -18.11
C ILE A 63 11.96 -11.49 -19.06
N ALA A 64 11.69 -11.73 -20.35
CA ALA A 64 12.72 -12.02 -21.34
C ALA A 64 13.75 -10.88 -21.46
N ALA A 65 13.31 -9.62 -21.36
CA ALA A 65 14.20 -8.47 -21.33
C ALA A 65 15.09 -8.43 -20.08
N LEU A 66 14.56 -8.82 -18.92
CA LEU A 66 15.32 -8.87 -17.66
C LEU A 66 16.32 -10.03 -17.62
N GLU A 67 15.99 -11.19 -18.20
CA GLU A 67 16.91 -12.33 -18.30
C GLU A 67 18.13 -12.05 -19.19
N GLY A 68 17.99 -11.13 -20.15
CA GLY A 68 19.10 -10.67 -20.98
C GLY A 68 20.10 -9.76 -20.26
N ILE A 69 19.82 -9.33 -19.02
CA ILE A 69 20.72 -8.46 -18.27
C ILE A 69 21.90 -9.29 -17.74
N PRO A 70 23.14 -8.98 -18.12
CA PRO A 70 24.30 -9.69 -17.62
C PRO A 70 24.43 -9.48 -16.11
N SER A 71 24.55 -10.60 -15.37
CA SER A 71 24.84 -10.63 -13.93
C SER A 71 26.26 -10.15 -13.64
N SER A 72 26.55 -8.88 -13.91
CA SER A 72 27.82 -8.25 -13.56
C SER A 72 27.79 -7.77 -12.11
N PRO A 73 28.81 -8.09 -11.30
CA PRO A 73 28.94 -7.60 -9.92
C PRO A 73 28.83 -6.07 -9.78
N GLY A 74 29.09 -5.32 -10.86
CA GLY A 74 29.05 -3.86 -10.86
C GLY A 74 27.65 -3.25 -10.72
N PHE A 75 26.59 -3.90 -11.22
CA PHE A 75 25.23 -3.34 -11.13
C PHE A 75 24.68 -3.37 -9.70
N SER A 76 25.03 -4.38 -8.91
CA SER A 76 24.64 -4.49 -7.49
C SER A 76 25.35 -3.47 -6.58
N LEU A 77 26.33 -2.72 -7.11
CA LEU A 77 27.13 -1.72 -6.40
C LEU A 77 26.75 -0.27 -6.76
N ILE A 78 25.87 -0.05 -7.76
CA ILE A 78 25.36 1.28 -8.09
C ILE A 78 24.55 1.79 -6.88
N GLY A 79 25.04 2.86 -6.25
CA GLY A 79 24.48 3.45 -5.02
C GLY A 79 25.11 2.97 -3.70
N LYS A 80 26.06 2.04 -3.72
CA LYS A 80 26.80 1.55 -2.54
C LYS A 80 28.21 2.11 -2.39
N VAL A 81 28.66 2.96 -3.31
CA VAL A 81 29.90 3.71 -3.14
C VAL A 81 29.60 4.82 -2.14
N GLU A 82 30.24 4.78 -0.96
CA GLU A 82 30.15 5.85 0.02
C GLU A 82 30.48 7.18 -0.68
N ALA A 83 29.60 8.17 -0.50
CA ALA A 83 29.92 9.53 -0.91
C ALA A 83 31.27 9.91 -0.27
N PRO A 84 32.22 10.50 -1.01
CA PRO A 84 33.47 10.94 -0.41
C PRO A 84 33.12 11.79 0.80
N ALA A 85 33.70 11.43 1.94
CA ALA A 85 33.39 11.98 3.25
C ALA A 85 33.09 13.47 3.12
N GLN A 86 31.91 13.89 3.57
CA GLN A 86 31.53 15.29 3.63
C GLN A 86 32.71 16.05 4.21
N VAL A 87 33.32 16.91 3.39
CA VAL A 87 34.34 17.83 3.88
C VAL A 87 33.58 18.70 4.86
N VAL A 88 33.74 18.41 6.16
CA VAL A 88 33.25 19.29 7.21
C VAL A 88 33.93 20.62 6.93
N PRO A 89 33.18 21.69 6.59
CA PRO A 89 33.81 22.97 6.35
C PRO A 89 34.48 23.36 7.65
N GLU A 90 35.81 23.42 7.64
CA GLU A 90 36.60 23.96 8.73
C GLU A 90 36.05 25.35 9.04
N LYS A 91 35.67 25.58 10.30
CA LYS A 91 35.08 26.85 10.75
C LYS A 91 36.04 27.97 10.33
N LEU A 92 35.61 28.80 9.38
CA LEU A 92 36.42 29.91 8.88
C LEU A 92 36.88 30.78 10.07
N PRO A 93 38.17 31.13 10.17
CA PRO A 93 38.66 31.94 11.27
C PRO A 93 37.99 33.31 11.22
N GLY A 94 37.27 33.66 12.30
CA GLY A 94 36.57 34.94 12.44
C GLY A 94 35.07 34.92 12.13
N TYR A 95 34.44 33.76 11.92
CA TYR A 95 32.98 33.65 11.89
C TYR A 95 32.43 33.23 13.26
N ASP A 96 32.07 34.20 14.09
CA ASP A 96 31.15 33.99 15.21
C ASP A 96 29.74 34.04 14.61
N GLY A 97 29.14 32.86 14.40
CA GLY A 97 27.80 32.75 13.82
C GLY A 97 26.76 33.56 14.59
N PRO A 98 25.56 33.78 14.03
CA PRO A 98 24.52 34.48 14.77
C PRO A 98 24.24 33.73 16.08
N GLU A 99 24.29 34.42 17.21
CA GLU A 99 23.79 33.89 18.49
C GLU A 99 22.33 33.51 18.27
N PHE A 100 22.06 32.20 18.22
CA PHE A 100 20.70 31.72 18.20
C PHE A 100 20.08 32.09 19.55
N PRO A 101 18.97 32.86 19.57
CA PRO A 101 18.30 33.14 20.83
C PRO A 101 17.84 31.83 21.46
N ASP A 102 18.06 31.70 22.76
CA ASP A 102 17.67 30.52 23.53
C ASP A 102 16.14 30.37 23.45
N PHE A 103 15.68 29.38 22.68
CA PHE A 103 14.25 29.15 22.51
C PHE A 103 13.70 28.56 23.81
N PRO A 104 12.64 29.12 24.40
CA PRO A 104 12.07 28.57 25.62
C PRO A 104 11.54 27.15 25.35
N GLU A 105 11.87 26.21 26.24
CA GLU A 105 11.38 24.84 26.15
C GLU A 105 9.85 24.80 26.14
N ILE A 106 9.30 24.12 25.13
CA ILE A 106 7.86 23.90 25.02
C ILE A 106 7.44 22.95 26.15
N PRO A 107 6.54 23.35 27.06
CA PRO A 107 6.08 22.45 28.12
C PRO A 107 5.36 21.26 27.49
N LYS A 108 5.79 20.06 27.85
CA LYS A 108 5.09 18.82 27.49
C LYS A 108 3.81 18.75 28.33
N GLY A 109 2.68 19.10 27.70
CA GLY A 109 1.34 18.73 28.15
C GLY A 109 0.97 17.34 27.65
#